data_AF-A0A4Z0R649-F1
#
_entry.id   AF-A0A4Z0R649-F1
#
_cell.length_a   1.000
_cell.length_b   1.000
_cell.length_c   1.000
_cell.angle_alpha   90.00
_cell.angle_beta   90.00
_cell.angle_gamma   90.00
#
_symmetry.space_group_name_H-M   'P 1'
#
loop_
_entity.id
_entity.type
_entity.pdbx_description
1 polymer ?
#
loop_
_entity_poly.entity_id
_entity_poly.type
_entity_poly.pdbx_seq_one_letter_code
_entity_poly.pdbx_strand_id
1 'polypeptide(L)' 'MSDSITERTPPVIAVEINMIKQQTEKVVLNNAIEIGRRLKVAKDLIPYGEWGKWLAESISYTERTAIKERDNL' A
#
# COMPACT_ATOMS: atom_id res chain seq x y z
N MET A 1 -21.96 22.54 23.19
CA MET A 1 -20.66 21.86 23.32
C MET A 1 -19.66 22.78 22.65
N SER A 2 -18.86 23.50 23.44
CA SER A 2 -17.81 24.36 22.92
C SER A 2 -16.68 23.46 22.44
N ASP A 3 -16.44 23.43 21.13
CA ASP A 3 -15.17 22.96 20.61
C ASP A 3 -14.09 23.77 21.32
N SER A 4 -13.38 23.10 22.24
CA SER A 4 -12.19 23.64 22.86
C SER A 4 -11.24 23.96 21.71
N ILE A 5 -11.07 25.25 21.42
CA ILE A 5 -10.11 25.72 20.44
C ILE A 5 -8.73 25.42 21.02
N THR A 6 -8.24 24.20 20.78
CA THR A 6 -6.83 23.90 20.99
C THR A 6 -6.08 24.85 20.08
N GLU A 7 -5.34 25.77 20.68
CA GLU A 7 -4.58 26.77 19.93
C GLU A 7 -3.72 26.05 18.89
N ARG A 8 -3.89 26.43 17.61
CA ARG A 8 -3.24 25.82 16.43
C ARG A 8 -1.75 26.19 16.39
N THR A 9 -1.03 25.85 17.43
CA THR A 9 0.40 26.14 17.56
C THR A 9 1.21 25.20 16.67
N PRO A 10 2.39 25.62 16.20
CA PRO A 10 3.26 24.75 15.40
C PRO A 10 3.56 23.38 16.06
N PRO A 11 3.78 23.26 17.39
CA PRO A 11 3.93 21.96 18.04
C PRO A 11 2.69 21.05 17.92
N VAL A 12 1.48 21.59 18.09
CA VAL A 12 0.22 20.82 17.94
C VAL A 12 0.09 20.30 16.51
N ILE A 13 0.34 21.16 15.52
CA ILE A 13 0.30 20.77 14.09
C ILE A 13 1.37 19.71 13.80
N ALA A 14 2.56 19.81 14.38
CA ALA A 14 3.60 18.80 14.21
C ALA A 14 3.19 17.42 14.76
N VAL A 15 2.49 17.37 15.90
CA VAL A 15 1.93 16.11 16.45
C VAL A 15 0.89 15.53 15.50
N GLU A 16 -0.02 16.35 14.97
CA GLU A 16 -1.03 15.92 14.00
C GLU A 16 -0.40 15.32 12.73
N ILE A 17 0.58 16.01 12.15
CA ILE A 17 1.30 15.55 10.96
C ILE A 17 1.99 14.22 11.24
N ASN A 18 2.68 14.10 12.38
CA ASN A 18 3.37 12.86 12.74
C ASN A 18 2.39 11.70 12.97
N MET A 19 1.22 11.98 13.55
CA MET A 19 0.17 10.96 13.72
C MET A 19 -0.34 10.47 12.36
N ILE A 20 -0.63 11.39 11.42
CA ILE A 20 -1.04 11.04 10.05
C ILE A 20 0.07 10.23 9.35
N LYS A 21 1.33 10.64 9.50
CA LYS A 21 2.48 9.94 8.92
C LYS A 21 2.56 8.50 9.44
N GLN A 22 2.50 8.28 10.75
CA GLN A 22 2.54 6.94 11.34
C GLN A 22 1.36 6.06 10.90
N GLN A 23 0.15 6.63 10.84
CA GLN A 23 -1.02 5.91 10.34
C GLN A 23 -0.86 5.53 8.87
N THR A 24 -0.37 6.45 8.05
CA THR A 24 -0.11 6.23 6.62
C THR A 24 0.92 5.13 6.43
N GLU A 25 2.04 5.16 7.16
CA GLU A 25 3.08 4.13 7.11
C GLU A 25 2.51 2.74 7.42
N LYS A 26 1.70 2.63 8.49
CA LYS A 26 1.05 1.37 8.86
C LYS A 26 0.11 0.86 7.78
N VAL A 27 -0.71 1.74 7.20
CA VAL A 27 -1.64 1.39 6.12
C VAL A 27 -0.89 0.93 4.87
N VAL A 28 0.16 1.66 4.47
CA VAL A 28 0.99 1.31 3.30
C VAL A 28 1.64 -0.07 3.49
N LEU A 29 2.24 -0.33 4.65
CA LEU A 29 2.86 -1.63 4.95
C LEU A 29 1.84 -2.77 4.90
N ASN A 30 0.68 -2.61 5.54
CA ASN A 30 -0.37 -3.63 5.53
C ASN A 30 -0.90 -3.89 4.12
N ASN A 31 -1.07 -2.84 3.32
CA ASN A 31 -1.57 -2.97 1.95
C ASN A 31 -0.53 -3.67 1.05
N ALA A 32 0.76 -3.38 1.21
CA ALA A 32 1.82 -4.07 0.47
C ALA A 32 1.83 -5.58 0.74
N ILE A 33 1.67 -5.98 2.01
CA ILE A 33 1.53 -7.40 2.40
C ILE A 33 0.36 -8.06 1.67
N GLU A 34 -0.78 -7.38 1.65
CA GLU A 34 -2.03 -7.93 1.13
C GLU A 34 -2.05 -7.95 -0.42
N ILE A 35 -1.32 -7.04 -1.07
CA ILE A 35 -1.02 -7.09 -2.51
C ILE A 35 -0.15 -8.30 -2.82
N GLY A 36 0.99 -8.47 -2.13
CA GLY A 36 1.90 -9.59 -2.37
C GLY A 36 1.20 -10.95 -2.20
N ARG A 37 0.34 -11.10 -1.19
CA ARG A 37 -0.48 -12.31 -0.99
C ARG A 37 -1.42 -12.58 -2.16
N ARG A 38 -2.11 -11.56 -2.69
CA ARG A 38 -2.97 -11.70 -3.88
C ARG A 38 -2.17 -12.02 -5.14
N LEU A 39 -0.98 -11.44 -5.31
CA LEU A 39 -0.10 -11.75 -6.43
C LEU A 39 0.36 -13.22 -6.39
N LYS A 40 0.68 -13.76 -5.20
CA LYS A 40 0.99 -15.20 -5.04
C LYS A 40 -0.17 -16.07 -5.50
N VAL A 41 -1.38 -15.81 -4.98
CA VAL A 41 -2.58 -16.57 -5.37
C VAL A 41 -2.91 -16.42 -6.87
N ALA A 42 -2.85 -15.21 -7.42
CA ALA A 42 -3.13 -14.98 -8.83
C ALA A 42 -2.13 -15.73 -9.73
N LYS A 43 -0.84 -15.77 -9.36
CA LYS A 43 0.19 -16.44 -10.14
C LYS A 43 -0.10 -17.94 -10.37
N ASP A 44 -0.75 -18.58 -9.41
CA ASP A 44 -1.13 -20.00 -9.50
C ASP A 44 -2.36 -20.24 -10.38
N LEU A 45 -3.21 -19.21 -10.57
CA LEU A 45 -4.43 -19.29 -11.36
C LEU A 45 -4.23 -18.90 -12.83
N ILE A 46 -3.20 -18.08 -13.12
CA ILE A 46 -2.93 -17.60 -14.47
C ILE A 46 -2.13 -18.66 -15.26
N PRO A 47 -2.58 -19.04 -16.47
CA PRO A 47 -1.85 -19.98 -17.32
C PRO A 47 -0.40 -19.57 -17.59
N TYR A 48 0.44 -20.57 -17.85
CA TYR A 48 1.82 -20.33 -18.24
C TYR A 48 1.89 -19.44 -19.50
N GLY A 49 2.79 -18.46 -19.49
CA GLY A 49 2.95 -17.48 -20.57
C GLY A 49 2.04 -16.25 -20.51
N GLU A 50 0.90 -16.33 -19.81
CA GLU A 50 -0.10 -15.22 -19.77
C GLU A 50 0.17 -14.21 -18.66
N TRP A 51 1.09 -14.50 -17.74
CA TRP A 51 1.32 -13.68 -16.55
C TRP A 51 1.68 -12.22 -16.85
N GLY A 52 2.63 -11.98 -17.76
CA GLY A 52 3.07 -10.63 -18.10
C GLY A 52 1.95 -9.79 -18.73
N LYS A 53 1.14 -10.40 -19.60
CA LYS A 53 -0.03 -9.77 -20.22
C LYS A 53 -1.09 -9.44 -19.16
N TRP A 54 -1.41 -10.41 -18.30
CA TRP A 54 -2.38 -10.22 -17.23
C TRP A 54 -2.00 -9.07 -16.29
N LEU A 55 -0.72 -8.97 -15.92
CA LEU A 55 -0.23 -7.88 -15.08
C LEU A 55 -0.46 -6.51 -15.71
N ALA A 56 -0.13 -6.37 -17.00
CA ALA A 56 -0.26 -5.12 -17.72
C ALA A 56 -1.73 -4.70 -17.89
N GLU A 57 -2.59 -5.66 -18.28
CA GLU A 57 -4.00 -5.40 -18.58
C GLU A 57 -4.87 -5.26 -17.33
N SER A 58 -4.59 -6.01 -16.26
CA SER A 58 -5.49 -6.10 -15.09
C SER A 58 -5.13 -5.15 -13.96
N ILE A 59 -3.83 -4.92 -13.72
CA ILE A 59 -3.36 -4.14 -12.57
C ILE A 59 -2.28 -3.10 -12.92
N SER A 60 -2.02 -2.90 -14.22
CA SER A 60 -1.01 -1.95 -14.72
C SER A 60 0.39 -2.15 -14.16
N TYR A 61 0.75 -3.39 -13.82
CA TYR A 61 2.07 -3.75 -13.32
C TYR A 61 2.98 -4.22 -14.45
N THR A 62 4.28 -3.98 -14.25
CA THR A 62 5.31 -4.74 -14.98
C THR A 62 5.62 -6.02 -14.21
N GLU A 63 6.21 -7.00 -14.89
CA GLU A 63 6.69 -8.21 -14.22
C GLU A 63 7.71 -7.90 -13.11
N ARG A 64 8.60 -6.93 -13.32
CA ARG A 64 9.55 -6.47 -12.30
C ARG A 64 8.86 -5.90 -11.06
N THR A 65 7.82 -5.09 -11.24
CA THR A 65 7.02 -4.55 -10.13
C THR A 65 6.34 -5.68 -9.38
N ALA A 66 5.68 -6.60 -10.09
CA ALA A 66 5.00 -7.73 -9.46
C ALA A 66 5.95 -8.64 -8.67
N ILE A 67 7.15 -8.92 -9.20
CA ILE A 67 8.19 -9.70 -8.50
C ILE A 67 8.60 -8.98 -7.21
N LYS A 68 8.89 -7.68 -7.28
CA LYS A 68 9.27 -6.89 -6.10
C LYS A 68 8.18 -6.93 -5.02
N GLU A 69 6.92 -6.68 -5.38
CA GLU A 69 5.80 -6.66 -4.42
C GLU A 69 5.48 -8.05 -3.86
N ARG A 70 5.67 -9.12 -4.64
CA ARG A 70 5.43 -10.50 -4.22
C ARG A 70 6.54 -11.05 -3.30
N ASP A 71 7.79 -10.69 -3.57
CA ASP A 71 8.99 -11.28 -2.96
C ASP A 71 9.53 -10.44 -1.78
N ASN A 72 9.00 -9.24 -1.54
CA ASN A 72 9.23 -8.45 -0.33
C ASN A 72 8.53 -9.01 0.93
N LEU A 73 7.91 -10.20 0.83
CA LEU A 73 7.23 -10.96 1.90
C LEU A 73 7.83 -12.35 2.07
#